data_AF-A0A7W4GG90-F1
#
_entry.id   AF-A0A7W4GG90-F1
#
_cell.length_a   1.000
_cell.length_b   1.000
_cell.length_c   1.000
_cell.angle_alpha   90.00
_cell.angle_beta   90.00
_cell.angle_gamma   90.00
#
_symmetry.space_group_name_H-M   'P 1'
#
loop_
_entity.id
_entity.type
_entity.pdbx_description
1 polymer ?
#
loop_
_entity_poly.entity_id
_entity_poly.type
_entity_poly.pdbx_seq_one_letter_code
_entity_poly.pdbx_strand_id
1 'polypeptide(L)' 'MSNTYLTAEELSVRIKYDARTIRDQLKDAILLEGVHYIRPFGGRKILFIWESVEQLMLFGYSDILPTK' A
#
# COMPACT_ATOMS: atom_id res chain seq x y z
N MET A 1 7.77 -3.10 -17.05
CA MET A 1 7.56 -2.49 -15.72
C MET A 1 7.45 -3.62 -14.71
N SER A 2 8.38 -3.68 -13.76
CA SER A 2 8.38 -4.68 -12.69
C SER A 2 7.65 -4.09 -11.49
N ASN A 3 6.53 -4.67 -11.08
CA ASN A 3 5.87 -4.30 -9.84
C ASN A 3 6.59 -4.99 -8.69
N THR A 4 7.07 -4.22 -7.71
CA THR A 4 7.73 -4.74 -6.53
C THR A 4 6.68 -5.06 -5.48
N TYR A 5 6.48 -6.35 -5.23
CA TYR A 5 5.54 -6.81 -4.20
C TYR A 5 6.25 -6.92 -2.86
N LEU A 6 5.70 -6.23 -1.86
CA LEU A 6 6.24 -6.17 -0.50
C LEU A 6 5.21 -6.72 0.49
N THR A 7 5.67 -7.45 1.49
CA THR A 7 4.91 -7.72 2.70
C THR A 7 4.80 -6.46 3.57
N ALA A 8 3.92 -6.49 4.59
CA ALA A 8 3.83 -5.39 5.54
C ALA A 8 5.17 -5.11 6.24
N GLU A 9 5.96 -6.14 6.55
CA GLU A 9 7.28 -6.02 7.18
C GLU A 9 8.31 -5.39 6.24
N GLU A 10 8.36 -5.79 4.97
CA GLU A 10 9.29 -5.20 4.00
C GLU A 10 8.93 -3.76 3.68
N LEU A 11 7.63 -3.46 3.61
CA LEU A 11 7.15 -2.09 3.43
C LEU A 11 7.49 -1.24 4.67
N SER A 12 7.36 -1.79 5.88
CA SER A 12 7.68 -1.14 7.15
C SER A 12 9.10 -0.56 7.15
N VAL A 13 10.07 -1.37 6.71
CA VAL A 13 11.48 -0.96 6.59
C VAL A 13 11.66 0.17 5.57
N ARG A 14 10.91 0.13 4.47
CA ARG A 14 11.08 1.05 3.35
C ARG A 14 10.50 2.43 3.62
N ILE A 15 9.29 2.50 4.19
CA ILE A 15 8.61 3.77 4.52
C ILE A 15 8.80 4.18 5.99
N LYS A 16 9.51 3.37 6.77
CA LYS A 16 9.86 3.61 8.18
C LYS A 16 8.63 3.76 9.09
N TYR A 17 7.58 3.01 8.79
CA TYR A 17 6.41 2.84 9.66
C TYR A 17 6.44 1.46 10.31
N ASP A 18 5.70 1.30 11.40
CA ASP A 18 5.49 -0.02 11.98
C ASP A 18 4.54 -0.88 11.12
N ALA A 19 4.84 -2.18 11.00
CA ALA A 19 4.04 -3.10 10.18
C ALA A 19 2.58 -3.22 10.66
N ARG A 20 2.32 -3.02 11.96
CA ARG A 20 0.97 -2.96 12.52
C ARG A 20 0.24 -1.71 12.05
N THR A 21 0.90 -0.55 12.09
CA THR A 21 0.33 0.71 11.58
C THR A 21 -0.03 0.59 10.10
N ILE A 22 0.82 -0.03 9.29
CA ILE A 22 0.53 -0.26 7.88
C ILE A 22 -0.75 -1.09 7.69
N ARG A 23 -0.92 -2.17 8.46
CA ARG A 23 -2.07 -3.09 8.32
C ARG A 23 -3.37 -2.58 8.93
N ASP A 24 -3.28 -1.87 10.04
CA ASP A 24 -4.43 -1.52 10.88
C ASP A 24 -4.89 -0.07 10.63
N GLN A 25 -3.99 0.82 10.18
CA GLN A 25 -4.30 2.24 9.98
C GLN A 25 -4.17 2.68 8.52
N LEU A 26 -3.11 2.29 7.81
CA LEU A 26 -2.91 2.76 6.43
C LEU A 26 -3.73 1.96 5.42
N LYS A 27 -3.77 0.64 5.59
CA LYS A 27 -4.62 -0.24 4.79
C LYS A 27 -6.09 0.12 4.96
N ASP A 28 -6.84 0.13 3.86
CA ASP A 28 -8.26 0.49 3.75
C ASP A 28 -8.61 1.97 4.00
N ALA A 29 -7.83 2.70 4.80
CA ALA A 29 -8.03 4.15 4.98
C ALA A 29 -7.35 4.97 3.87
N ILE A 30 -6.10 4.63 3.56
CA ILE A 30 -5.22 5.37 2.66
C ILE A 30 -4.81 4.49 1.48
N LEU A 31 -4.43 3.24 1.76
CA LEU A 31 -4.05 2.25 0.76
C LEU A 31 -5.27 1.45 0.30
N LEU A 32 -5.60 1.58 -0.98
CA LEU A 32 -6.75 0.92 -1.61
C LEU A 32 -6.42 -0.47 -2.15
N GLU A 33 -7.34 -1.43 -1.93
CA GLU A 33 -7.26 -2.77 -2.52
C GLU A 33 -7.36 -2.72 -4.05
N GLY A 34 -6.54 -3.52 -4.73
CA GLY A 34 -6.46 -3.54 -6.20
C GLY A 34 -5.58 -2.44 -6.81
N VAL A 35 -5.18 -1.43 -6.01
CA VAL A 35 -4.27 -0.36 -6.45
C VAL A 35 -2.96 -0.43 -5.67
N HIS A 36 -3.02 -0.29 -4.34
CA HIS A 36 -1.84 -0.20 -3.48
C HIS A 36 -1.46 -1.56 -2.88
N TYR A 37 -2.44 -2.45 -2.75
CA TYR A 37 -2.22 -3.79 -2.25
C TYR A 37 -3.19 -4.79 -2.86
N ILE A 38 -2.82 -6.06 -2.82
CA ILE A 38 -3.61 -7.20 -3.31
C ILE A 38 -3.65 -8.32 -2.26
N ARG A 39 -4.69 -9.14 -2.33
CA ARG A 39 -4.83 -10.40 -1.57
C ARG A 39 -4.72 -11.59 -2.52
N PRO A 40 -3.51 -12.12 -2.76
CA PRO A 40 -3.34 -13.19 -3.74
C PRO A 40 -3.94 -14.52 -3.25
N PHE A 41 -4.38 -15.34 -4.22
CA PHE A 41 -4.84 -16.72 -4.04
C PHE A 41 -5.97 -16.94 -3.01
N GLY A 42 -6.79 -15.91 -2.74
CA GLY A 42 -7.87 -15.99 -1.74
C GLY A 42 -7.38 -16.21 -0.30
N GLY A 43 -6.06 -16.05 -0.07
CA GLY A 43 -5.44 -16.23 1.23
C GLY A 43 -5.58 -15.00 2.13
N ARG A 44 -5.14 -15.14 3.39
CA ARG A 44 -5.03 -14.03 4.35
C ARG A 44 -3.81 -13.14 4.12
N LYS A 45 -2.93 -13.52 3.20
CA LYS A 45 -1.70 -12.77 2.91
C LYS A 45 -2.05 -11.51 2.12
N ILE A 46 -1.42 -10.41 2.50
CA ILE A 46 -1.53 -9.12 1.82
C ILE A 46 -0.16 -8.79 1.24
N LEU A 47 -0.14 -8.38 -0.02
CA LEU A 47 1.04 -7.88 -0.71
C LEU A 47 0.78 -6.45 -1.15
N PHE A 48 1.70 -5.56 -0.83
CA PHE A 48 1.70 -4.16 -1.23
C PHE A 48 2.51 -3.99 -2.51
N ILE A 49 2.07 -3.08 -3.38
CA ILE A 49 2.77 -2.73 -4.63
C ILE A 49 3.56 -1.45 -4.35
N TRP A 50 4.89 -1.56 -4.30
CA TRP A 50 5.75 -0.44 -3.91
C TRP A 50 5.50 0.80 -4.76
N GLU A 51 5.44 0.64 -6.07
CA GLU A 51 5.37 1.74 -7.02
C GLU A 51 4.08 2.57 -6.81
N SER A 52 2.97 1.88 -6.53
CA SER A 52 1.68 2.55 -6.22
C SER A 52 1.70 3.22 -4.85
N VAL A 53 2.30 2.59 -3.84
CA VAL A 53 2.45 3.20 -2.50
C VAL A 53 3.36 4.43 -2.55
N GLU A 54 4.48 4.36 -3.28
CA GLU A 54 5.41 5.47 -3.49
C GLU A 54 4.73 6.63 -4.21
N GLN A 55 3.98 6.34 -5.27
CA GLN A 55 3.19 7.35 -5.96
C GLN A 55 2.21 8.04 -4.99
N LEU A 56 1.50 7.29 -4.14
CA LEU A 56 0.61 7.87 -3.14
C LEU A 56 1.33 8.79 -2.14
N MET A 57 2.53 8.41 -1.71
CA MET A 57 3.33 9.25 -0.81
C MET A 57 3.80 10.56 -1.48
N LEU A 58 4.10 10.51 -2.78
CA LEU A 58 4.62 11.67 -3.53
C LEU A 58 3.53 12.68 -3.92
N PHE A 59 2.37 12.19 -4.37
CA PHE A 59 1.28 13.03 -4.84
C PHE A 59 0.24 13.33 -3.74
N GLY A 60 0.31 12.64 -2.59
CA GLY A 60 -0.64 12.83 -1.50
C GLY A 60 -2.04 12.30 -1.84
N TYR A 61 -2.88 12.15 -0.81
CA TYR A 61 -4.21 11.53 -0.96
C TYR A 61 -5.20 12.36 -1.82
N SER A 62 -5.03 13.68 -1.87
CA SER A 62 -5.93 14.61 -2.56
C SER A 62 -5.83 14.59 -4.08
N ASP A 63 -4.68 14.20 -4.62
CA ASP A 63 -4.39 14.40 -6.05
C ASP A 63 -4.68 13.15 -6.90
N ILE A 64 -4.99 12.02 -6.25
CA ILE A 64 -5.15 10.70 -6.90
C ILE A 64 -6.60 10.21 -6.83
N LEU A 65 -7.42 10.82 -5.98
CA LEU A 65 -8.86 10.63 -5.99
C LEU A 65 -9.47 11.84 -6.72
N PRO A 66 -10.30 11.64 -7.77
CA PRO A 66 -11.04 12.75 -8.34
C PRO A 66 -11.88 13.36 -7.22
N THR A 67 -11.48 14.54 -6.77
CA THR A 67 -12.32 15.40 -5.96
C THR A 67 -13.60 15.60 -6.75
N LYS A 68 -14.70 15.19 -6.13
CA LYS A 68 -16.05 15.29 -6.68
C LYS A 68 -16.39 16.72 -7.09
#